data_AF-A0A3N1D858-F1
#
_entry.id   AF-A0A3N1D858-F1
#
_cell.length_a   1.000
_cell.length_b   1.000
_cell.length_c   1.000
_cell.angle_alpha   90.00
_cell.angle_beta   90.00
_cell.angle_gamma   90.00
#
_symmetry.space_group_name_H-M   'P 1'
#
loop_
_entity.id
_entity.type
_entity.pdbx_description
1 polymer ?
#
loop_
_entity_poly.entity_id
_entity_poly.type
_entity_poly.pdbx_seq_one_letter_code
_entity_poly.pdbx_strand_id
1 'polypeptide(L)'
;MSTDGNNLFRVVPGPPKLALPGLLPVYDLYVRASAELLTRGGALEAELWLSAQLGELSQAAPDAEALGKACSDLIKVLRRAGTPGAYVFLAVMAAVGPEEHRPAAAKAVADLTGPLLPTPPAWTADLGLAKAVDACSIEDGTLDRTQYLVEYRYPDGSGHHALSISLSAGLPVQLVAVTDMMGMRAEVRRVLEEGEVVVTALPLPTASLILRPAFAELESVPRVELTGPFHANLLFAAHRLALLP
;
A
#
# COMPACT_ATOMS: atom_id res chain seq x y z
N MET A 1 -20.47 42.21 -22.04
CA MET A 1 -19.41 42.16 -21.02
C MET A 1 -19.75 41.03 -20.07
N SER A 2 -19.15 39.86 -20.29
CA SER A 2 -19.35 38.67 -19.48
C SER A 2 -18.39 38.74 -18.29
N THR A 3 -18.96 38.71 -17.08
CA THR A 3 -18.25 38.47 -15.83
C THR A 3 -18.59 37.05 -15.37
N ASP A 4 -18.11 36.04 -16.09
CA ASP A 4 -18.02 34.68 -15.54
C ASP A 4 -16.64 34.50 -14.92
N GLY A 5 -16.55 34.96 -13.68
CA GLY A 5 -15.41 34.75 -12.82
C GLY A 5 -15.24 33.29 -12.44
N ASN A 6 -14.07 32.75 -12.76
CA ASN A 6 -13.20 32.14 -11.75
C ASN A 6 -13.71 30.88 -11.03
N ASN A 7 -14.28 29.90 -11.75
CA ASN A 7 -14.38 28.53 -11.22
C ASN A 7 -13.17 27.71 -11.68
N LEU A 8 -12.03 27.96 -11.02
CA LEU A 8 -10.74 27.28 -11.27
C LEU A 8 -10.75 25.79 -10.91
N PHE A 9 -11.80 25.34 -10.21
CA PHE A 9 -12.10 23.95 -9.90
C PHE A 9 -13.60 23.73 -10.03
N ARG A 10 -14.02 22.56 -10.51
CA ARG A 10 -15.42 22.14 -10.39
C ARG A 10 -15.66 21.64 -8.97
N VAL A 11 -15.81 22.58 -8.03
CA VAL A 11 -16.22 22.24 -6.65
C VAL A 11 -17.65 21.72 -6.72
N VAL A 12 -17.85 20.44 -6.34
CA VAL A 12 -19.20 19.90 -6.15
C VAL A 12 -19.86 20.69 -5.01
N PRO A 13 -20.99 21.40 -5.22
CA PRO A 13 -21.61 22.20 -4.17
C PRO A 13 -22.11 21.35 -3.01
N GLY A 14 -21.89 21.82 -1.77
CA GLY A 14 -22.37 21.20 -0.53
C GLY A 14 -21.34 20.34 0.21
N PRO A 15 -21.46 20.18 1.55
CA PRO A 15 -20.62 19.23 2.28
C PRO A 15 -20.89 17.81 1.76
N PRO A 16 -19.85 16.97 1.59
CA PRO A 16 -20.05 15.60 1.15
C PRO A 16 -20.92 14.88 2.18
N LYS A 17 -21.88 14.09 1.72
CA LYS A 17 -22.64 13.21 2.60
C LYS A 17 -21.71 12.08 3.05
N LEU A 18 -21.11 12.27 4.22
CA LEU A 18 -20.21 11.32 4.86
C LEU A 18 -21.04 10.28 5.63
N ALA A 19 -20.63 9.02 5.55
CA ALA A 19 -21.18 7.94 6.38
C ALA A 19 -20.72 8.08 7.84
N LEU A 20 -19.49 8.56 8.05
CA LEU A 20 -18.87 8.79 9.36
C LEU A 20 -18.46 10.27 9.48
N PRO A 21 -19.43 11.21 9.59
CA PRO A 21 -19.13 12.64 9.62
C PRO A 21 -18.29 13.09 10.81
N GLY A 22 -18.33 12.35 11.93
CA GLY A 22 -17.49 12.61 13.11
C GLY A 22 -15.98 12.45 12.86
N LEU A 23 -15.58 11.77 11.79
CA LEU A 23 -14.19 11.59 11.39
C LEU A 23 -13.66 12.70 10.49
N LEU A 24 -14.44 13.76 10.21
CA LEU A 24 -14.00 14.87 9.36
C LEU A 24 -12.63 15.46 9.77
N PRO A 25 -12.33 15.70 11.07
CA PRO A 25 -11.01 16.19 11.48
C PRO A 25 -9.88 15.22 11.12
N VAL A 26 -10.14 13.91 11.15
CA VAL A 26 -9.20 12.87 10.74
C VAL A 26 -8.99 12.92 9.24
N TYR A 27 -10.05 12.97 8.43
CA TYR A 27 -9.92 13.07 6.97
C TYR A 27 -9.16 14.33 6.54
N ASP A 28 -9.35 15.46 7.23
CA ASP A 28 -8.60 16.68 6.99
C ASP A 28 -7.09 16.52 7.27
N LEU A 29 -6.70 15.64 8.22
CA LEU A 29 -5.29 15.30 8.43
C LEU A 29 -4.72 14.55 7.23
N TYR A 30 -5.43 13.56 6.68
CA TYR A 30 -5.00 12.85 5.46
C TYR A 30 -4.87 13.79 4.26
N VAL A 31 -5.81 14.73 4.10
CA VAL A 31 -5.72 15.77 3.04
C VAL A 31 -4.44 16.59 3.20
N ARG A 32 -4.10 17.03 4.41
CA ARG A 32 -2.86 17.78 4.65
C ARG A 32 -1.62 16.92 4.43
N ALA A 33 -1.59 15.71 4.98
CA ALA A 33 -0.49 14.77 4.86
C ALA A 33 -0.22 14.37 3.40
N SER A 34 -1.25 14.38 2.54
CA SER A 34 -1.10 14.07 1.11
C SER A 34 -0.13 15.00 0.38
N ALA A 35 0.20 16.18 0.91
CA ALA A 35 1.22 17.05 0.35
C ALA A 35 2.62 16.39 0.35
N GLU A 36 2.90 15.48 1.30
CA GLU A 36 4.15 14.73 1.36
C GLU A 36 4.34 13.78 0.17
N LEU A 37 3.25 13.35 -0.48
CA LEU A 37 3.35 12.49 -1.67
C LEU A 37 4.03 13.20 -2.83
N LEU A 38 3.96 14.54 -2.87
CA LEU A 38 4.59 15.35 -3.92
C LEU A 38 6.11 15.38 -3.81
N THR A 39 6.66 15.06 -2.63
CA THR A 39 8.10 15.06 -2.36
C THR A 39 8.70 13.65 -2.39
N ARG A 40 7.90 12.62 -2.70
CA ARG A 40 8.39 11.23 -2.77
C ARG A 40 9.21 11.00 -4.05
N GLY A 41 10.24 10.17 -3.90
CA GLY A 41 11.22 9.88 -4.95
C GLY A 41 10.73 8.90 -6.02
N GLY A 42 9.65 8.14 -5.78
CA GLY A 42 9.13 7.17 -6.74
C GLY A 42 7.86 6.45 -6.29
N ALA A 43 7.34 5.58 -7.17
CA ALA A 43 6.13 4.80 -6.95
C ALA A 43 6.21 3.92 -5.69
N LEU A 44 7.34 3.26 -5.44
CA LEU A 44 7.54 2.42 -4.24
C LEU A 44 7.30 3.20 -2.94
N GLU A 45 7.91 4.37 -2.81
CA GLU A 45 7.78 5.19 -1.62
C GLU A 45 6.35 5.68 -1.42
N ALA A 46 5.66 6.03 -2.50
CA ALA A 46 4.27 6.46 -2.46
C ALA A 46 3.32 5.32 -2.06
N GLU A 47 3.53 4.11 -2.58
CA GLU A 47 2.76 2.91 -2.23
C GLU A 47 2.98 2.51 -0.76
N LEU A 48 4.23 2.54 -0.28
CA LEU A 48 4.57 2.27 1.13
C LEU A 48 3.96 3.32 2.06
N TRP A 49 4.03 4.60 1.67
CA TRP A 49 3.40 5.68 2.42
C TRP A 49 1.89 5.47 2.53
N LEU A 50 1.20 5.17 1.42
CA LEU A 50 -0.24 4.90 1.45
C LEU A 50 -0.56 3.69 2.35
N SER A 51 0.23 2.62 2.26
CA SER A 51 0.06 1.44 3.10
C SER A 51 0.16 1.76 4.59
N ALA A 52 1.15 2.56 4.99
CA ALA A 52 1.30 3.00 6.37
C ALA A 52 0.09 3.83 6.84
N GLN A 53 -0.33 4.80 6.02
CA GLN A 53 -1.46 5.68 6.30
C GLN A 53 -2.78 4.89 6.45
N LEU A 54 -3.09 3.98 5.52
CA LEU A 54 -4.29 3.15 5.61
C LEU A 54 -4.18 2.04 6.68
N GLY A 55 -2.96 1.63 7.02
CA GLY A 55 -2.68 0.75 8.16
C GLY A 55 -3.07 1.38 9.49
N GLU A 56 -2.73 2.65 9.70
CA GLU A 56 -3.17 3.42 10.89
C GLU A 56 -4.69 3.55 10.94
N LEU A 57 -5.34 3.87 9.81
CA LEU A 57 -6.80 3.93 9.72
C LEU A 57 -7.44 2.56 10.04
N SER A 58 -6.87 1.49 9.51
CA SER A 58 -7.29 0.11 9.74
C SER A 58 -7.18 -0.29 11.20
N GLN A 59 -6.06 0.05 11.85
CA GLN A 59 -5.83 -0.26 13.26
C GLN A 59 -6.82 0.48 14.17
N ALA A 60 -7.24 1.68 13.80
CA ALA A 60 -8.23 2.47 14.54
C ALA A 60 -9.68 2.04 14.28
N ALA A 61 -9.94 1.27 13.22
CA ALA A 61 -11.29 0.85 12.87
C ALA A 61 -11.75 -0.34 13.73
N PRO A 62 -12.99 -0.32 14.27
CA PRO A 62 -13.50 -1.40 15.10
C PRO A 62 -13.76 -2.70 14.31
N ASP A 63 -14.08 -2.58 13.01
CA ASP A 63 -14.37 -3.69 12.11
C ASP A 63 -14.14 -3.28 10.64
N ALA A 64 -14.25 -4.26 9.73
CA ALA A 64 -14.05 -4.06 8.31
C ALA A 64 -15.12 -3.15 7.66
N GLU A 65 -16.35 -3.15 8.17
CA GLU A 65 -17.43 -2.31 7.63
C GLU A 65 -17.16 -0.83 7.93
N ALA A 66 -16.73 -0.53 9.16
CA ALA A 66 -16.32 0.81 9.57
C ALA A 66 -15.10 1.30 8.76
N LEU A 67 -14.10 0.44 8.53
CA LEU A 67 -12.96 0.75 7.68
C LEU A 67 -13.41 1.07 6.25
N GLY A 68 -14.28 0.25 5.66
CA GLY A 68 -14.79 0.47 4.30
C GLY A 68 -15.58 1.78 4.16
N LYS A 69 -16.38 2.14 5.17
CA LYS A 69 -17.05 3.45 5.25
C LYS A 69 -16.04 4.59 5.34
N ALA A 70 -15.00 4.44 6.18
CA ALA A 70 -13.97 5.46 6.35
C ALA A 70 -13.17 5.70 5.07
N CYS A 71 -12.75 4.63 4.38
CA CYS A 71 -12.07 4.72 3.07
C CYS A 71 -12.96 5.40 2.02
N SER A 72 -14.25 5.03 1.97
CA SER A 72 -15.21 5.66 1.05
C SER A 72 -15.38 7.15 1.30
N ASP A 73 -15.45 7.56 2.56
CA ASP A 73 -15.55 8.96 2.95
C ASP A 73 -14.25 9.73 2.69
N LEU A 74 -13.10 9.12 2.96
CA LEU A 74 -11.78 9.68 2.67
C LEU A 74 -11.63 10.00 1.17
N ILE A 75 -12.06 9.10 0.28
CA ILE A 75 -12.06 9.35 -1.18
C ILE A 75 -12.90 10.60 -1.52
N LYS A 76 -14.09 10.74 -0.93
CA LYS A 76 -14.96 11.92 -1.17
C LYS A 76 -14.29 13.21 -0.68
N VAL A 77 -13.65 13.16 0.49
CA VAL A 77 -12.98 14.32 1.09
C VAL A 77 -11.75 14.73 0.28
N LEU A 78 -10.89 13.77 -0.11
CA LEU A 78 -9.74 14.02 -0.99
C LEU A 78 -10.16 14.60 -2.34
N ARG A 79 -11.18 14.00 -2.97
CA ARG A 79 -11.73 14.51 -4.23
C ARG A 79 -12.23 15.94 -4.08
N ARG A 80 -12.90 16.27 -2.98
CA ARG A 80 -13.40 17.63 -2.73
C ARG A 80 -12.26 18.61 -2.45
N ALA A 81 -11.22 18.18 -1.75
CA ALA A 81 -10.06 19.00 -1.46
C ALA A 81 -9.37 19.46 -2.75
N GLY A 82 -9.32 18.58 -3.77
CA GLY A 82 -8.85 18.94 -5.11
C GLY A 82 -7.42 19.46 -5.16
N THR A 83 -6.62 19.17 -4.13
CA THR A 83 -5.22 19.57 -4.05
C THR A 83 -4.35 18.64 -4.88
N PRO A 84 -3.14 19.08 -5.28
CA PRO A 84 -2.12 18.21 -5.87
C PRO A 84 -1.88 16.91 -5.10
N GLY A 85 -1.70 17.03 -3.78
CA GLY A 85 -1.47 15.88 -2.91
C GLY A 85 -2.66 14.94 -2.91
N ALA A 86 -3.89 15.48 -2.87
CA ALA A 86 -5.10 14.67 -2.88
C ALA A 86 -5.28 13.93 -4.22
N TYR A 87 -4.91 14.55 -5.34
CA TYR A 87 -4.86 13.86 -6.63
C TYR A 87 -3.90 12.66 -6.59
N VAL A 88 -2.66 12.87 -6.12
CA VAL A 88 -1.65 11.81 -6.05
C VAL A 88 -2.09 10.72 -5.07
N PHE A 89 -2.64 11.07 -3.92
CA PHE A 89 -3.20 10.11 -2.96
C PHE A 89 -4.24 9.21 -3.63
N LEU A 90 -5.21 9.81 -4.32
CA LEU A 90 -6.25 9.07 -5.02
C LEU A 90 -5.68 8.21 -6.16
N ALA A 91 -4.63 8.66 -6.84
CA ALA A 91 -3.94 7.88 -7.87
C ALA A 91 -3.23 6.65 -7.28
N VAL A 92 -2.52 6.80 -6.15
CA VAL A 92 -1.91 5.66 -5.44
C VAL A 92 -3.00 4.71 -4.93
N MET A 93 -4.09 5.24 -4.37
CA MET A 93 -5.21 4.43 -3.89
C MET A 93 -5.93 3.69 -5.01
N ALA A 94 -6.05 4.29 -6.20
CA ALA A 94 -6.59 3.64 -7.39
C ALA A 94 -5.71 2.48 -7.87
N ALA A 95 -4.38 2.60 -7.75
CA ALA A 95 -3.44 1.57 -8.18
C ALA A 95 -3.32 0.41 -7.18
N VAL A 96 -3.08 0.73 -5.90
CA VAL A 96 -2.69 -0.27 -4.88
C VAL A 96 -3.55 -0.27 -3.62
N GLY A 97 -4.62 0.54 -3.56
CA GLY A 97 -5.52 0.60 -2.42
C GLY A 97 -6.32 -0.69 -2.19
N PRO A 98 -7.23 -0.72 -1.20
CA PRO A 98 -8.18 -1.82 -1.02
C PRO A 98 -8.97 -2.04 -2.31
N GLU A 99 -9.09 -3.30 -2.74
CA GLU A 99 -9.60 -3.66 -4.07
C GLU A 99 -10.99 -3.07 -4.34
N GLU A 100 -11.87 -3.14 -3.35
CA GLU A 100 -13.24 -2.60 -3.37
C GLU A 100 -13.30 -1.08 -3.55
N HIS A 101 -12.22 -0.37 -3.24
CA HIS A 101 -12.14 1.09 -3.29
C HIS A 101 -11.36 1.62 -4.50
N ARG A 102 -10.57 0.79 -5.19
CA ARG A 102 -9.79 1.20 -6.37
C ARG A 102 -10.64 1.85 -7.46
N PRO A 103 -11.81 1.32 -7.88
CA PRO A 103 -12.62 1.93 -8.92
C PRO A 103 -13.17 3.31 -8.53
N ALA A 104 -13.55 3.49 -7.25
CA ALA A 104 -14.05 4.76 -6.74
C ALA A 104 -12.93 5.81 -6.68
N ALA A 105 -11.73 5.42 -6.24
CA ALA A 105 -10.56 6.27 -6.26
C ALA A 105 -10.16 6.67 -7.70
N ALA A 106 -10.12 5.71 -8.64
CA ALA A 106 -9.84 5.97 -10.04
C ALA A 106 -10.82 6.96 -10.67
N LYS A 107 -12.12 6.79 -10.38
CA LYS A 107 -13.15 7.74 -10.80
C LYS A 107 -12.92 9.13 -10.19
N ALA A 108 -12.56 9.20 -8.91
CA ALA A 108 -12.26 10.47 -8.26
C ALA A 108 -11.05 11.19 -8.88
N VAL A 109 -10.00 10.45 -9.27
CA VAL A 109 -8.86 10.98 -10.05
C VAL A 109 -9.33 11.54 -11.39
N ALA A 110 -10.14 10.79 -12.13
CA ALA A 110 -10.64 11.22 -13.45
C ALA A 110 -11.56 12.45 -13.36
N ASP A 111 -12.33 12.56 -12.28
CA ASP A 111 -13.24 13.69 -12.04
C ASP A 111 -12.47 14.96 -11.61
N LEU A 112 -11.25 14.83 -11.08
CA LEU A 112 -10.38 15.95 -10.76
C LEU A 112 -9.83 16.55 -12.06
N THR A 113 -10.39 17.68 -12.45
CA THR A 113 -10.00 18.45 -13.63
C THR A 113 -9.84 19.93 -13.25
N GLY A 114 -8.84 20.59 -13.82
CA GLY A 114 -8.62 22.02 -13.60
C GLY A 114 -7.22 22.47 -14.03
N PRO A 115 -7.05 23.73 -14.45
CA PRO A 115 -5.77 24.28 -14.92
C PRO A 115 -4.70 24.40 -13.83
N LEU A 116 -5.08 24.26 -12.56
CA LEU A 116 -4.20 24.32 -11.39
C LEU A 116 -3.82 22.92 -10.85
N LEU A 117 -4.33 21.84 -11.44
CA LEU A 117 -3.83 20.52 -11.14
C LEU A 117 -2.42 20.41 -11.74
N PRO A 118 -1.39 20.15 -10.93
CA PRO A 118 -0.04 20.01 -11.44
C PRO A 118 0.02 18.79 -12.33
N THR A 119 0.94 18.82 -13.29
CA THR A 119 1.37 17.61 -13.97
C THR A 119 1.77 16.59 -12.90
N PRO A 120 1.15 15.41 -12.88
CA PRO A 120 1.48 14.42 -11.87
C PRO A 120 2.96 14.04 -11.99
N PRO A 121 3.63 13.69 -10.87
CA PRO A 121 5.00 13.20 -10.93
C PRO A 121 5.13 12.04 -11.93
N ALA A 122 6.23 11.98 -12.68
CA ALA A 122 6.41 10.98 -13.75
C ALA A 122 6.23 9.53 -13.24
N TRP A 123 6.70 9.25 -12.02
CA TRP A 123 6.59 7.94 -11.38
C TRP A 123 5.14 7.49 -11.11
N THR A 124 4.16 8.37 -11.20
CA THR A 124 2.74 7.98 -11.05
C THR A 124 2.28 6.99 -12.11
N ALA A 125 2.93 6.99 -13.29
CA ALA A 125 2.68 6.02 -14.35
C ALA A 125 3.12 4.59 -13.97
N ASP A 126 4.03 4.45 -12.99
CA ASP A 126 4.59 3.17 -12.56
C ASP A 126 3.82 2.54 -11.39
N LEU A 127 2.85 3.26 -10.80
CA LEU A 127 2.09 2.81 -9.64
C LEU A 127 1.42 1.46 -9.88
N GLY A 128 1.65 0.52 -8.95
CA GLY A 128 1.09 -0.82 -9.02
C GLY A 128 1.70 -1.73 -10.10
N LEU A 129 2.66 -1.23 -10.91
CA LEU A 129 3.24 -1.99 -12.03
C LEU A 129 4.46 -2.84 -11.65
N ALA A 130 4.77 -2.94 -10.35
CA ALA A 130 5.83 -3.81 -9.87
C ALA A 130 5.58 -5.27 -10.31
N LYS A 131 6.65 -6.00 -10.62
CA LYS A 131 6.61 -7.42 -10.99
C LYS A 131 7.48 -8.22 -10.06
N ALA A 132 6.99 -9.38 -9.63
CA ALA A 132 7.81 -10.34 -8.91
C ALA A 132 8.93 -10.85 -9.84
N VAL A 133 10.16 -10.89 -9.35
CA VAL A 133 11.34 -11.27 -10.14
C VAL A 133 12.06 -12.49 -9.58
N ASP A 134 12.02 -12.69 -8.26
CA ASP A 134 12.69 -13.80 -7.60
C ASP A 134 12.02 -14.09 -6.25
N ALA A 135 12.22 -15.29 -5.71
CA ALA A 135 11.83 -15.62 -4.35
C ALA A 135 12.71 -16.71 -3.72
N CYS A 136 12.81 -16.68 -2.40
CA CYS A 136 13.43 -17.74 -1.61
C CYS A 136 12.69 -17.96 -0.29
N SER A 137 12.88 -19.14 0.29
CA SER A 137 12.64 -19.38 1.71
C SER A 137 13.94 -19.29 2.49
N ILE A 138 13.82 -18.84 3.73
CA ILE A 138 14.89 -18.74 4.72
C ILE A 138 14.37 -19.47 5.97
N GLU A 139 15.07 -20.54 6.33
CA GLU A 139 14.75 -21.36 7.49
C GLU A 139 15.88 -21.24 8.51
N ASP A 140 15.56 -20.79 9.72
CA ASP A 140 16.46 -20.80 10.87
C ASP A 140 16.27 -22.14 11.59
N GLY A 141 17.36 -22.92 11.73
CA GLY A 141 17.31 -24.24 12.36
C GLY A 141 16.89 -24.25 13.83
N THR A 142 16.75 -23.08 14.46
CA THR A 142 16.38 -22.90 15.87
C THR A 142 14.94 -22.44 16.09
N LEU A 143 14.27 -21.92 15.05
CA LEU A 143 12.92 -21.35 15.15
C LEU A 143 11.90 -22.18 14.36
N ASP A 144 10.71 -22.39 14.93
CA ASP A 144 9.56 -22.97 14.23
C ASP A 144 8.86 -21.91 13.34
N ARG A 145 9.64 -21.28 12.47
CA ARG A 145 9.20 -20.22 11.57
C ARG A 145 9.93 -20.33 10.24
N THR A 146 9.17 -20.21 9.16
CA THR A 146 9.73 -20.09 7.80
C THR A 146 9.55 -18.65 7.34
N GLN A 147 10.64 -18.01 6.95
CA GLN A 147 10.62 -16.70 6.33
C GLN A 147 10.65 -16.86 4.81
N TYR A 148 9.82 -16.10 4.12
CA TYR A 148 9.78 -16.03 2.68
C TYR A 148 10.19 -14.63 2.26
N LEU A 149 11.03 -14.54 1.24
CA LEU A 149 11.43 -13.28 0.63
C LEU A 149 11.02 -13.31 -0.83
N VAL A 150 10.19 -12.36 -1.25
CA VAL A 150 9.81 -12.20 -2.66
C VAL A 150 10.33 -10.86 -3.15
N GLU A 151 11.17 -10.87 -4.17
CA GLU A 151 11.75 -9.67 -4.77
C GLU A 151 10.86 -9.12 -5.89
N TYR A 152 10.82 -7.79 -6.01
CA TYR A 152 10.03 -7.06 -6.99
C TYR A 152 10.83 -5.94 -7.65
N ARG A 153 10.47 -5.60 -8.90
CA ARG A 153 11.01 -4.45 -9.65
C ARG A 153 9.92 -3.75 -10.45
N TYR A 154 10.07 -2.46 -10.68
CA TYR A 154 9.24 -1.71 -11.62
C TYR A 154 9.68 -1.94 -13.08
N PRO A 155 8.82 -1.66 -14.07
CA PRO A 155 9.11 -1.95 -15.48
C PRO A 155 10.38 -1.27 -16.03
N ASP A 156 10.74 -0.11 -15.50
CA ASP A 156 11.95 0.64 -15.85
C ASP A 156 13.23 0.07 -15.18
N GLY A 157 13.10 -0.99 -14.39
CA GLY A 157 14.17 -1.62 -13.62
C GLY A 157 14.46 -0.94 -12.28
N SER A 158 13.80 0.19 -11.97
CA SER A 158 13.93 0.91 -10.72
C SER A 158 13.16 0.24 -9.58
N GLY A 159 13.32 0.81 -8.38
CA GLY A 159 12.59 0.39 -7.17
C GLY A 159 12.76 -1.10 -6.88
N HIS A 160 13.99 -1.63 -6.91
CA HIS A 160 14.26 -3.00 -6.47
C HIS A 160 14.01 -3.11 -4.97
N HIS A 161 13.05 -3.94 -4.60
CA HIS A 161 12.63 -4.14 -3.22
C HIS A 161 12.18 -5.58 -3.01
N ALA A 162 11.92 -5.96 -1.77
CA ALA A 162 11.32 -7.24 -1.46
C ALA A 162 10.21 -7.11 -0.43
N LEU A 163 9.32 -8.10 -0.44
CA LEU A 163 8.41 -8.36 0.65
C LEU A 163 8.94 -9.56 1.42
N SER A 164 9.24 -9.36 2.70
CA SER A 164 9.60 -10.43 3.61
C SER A 164 8.41 -10.80 4.50
N ILE A 165 8.08 -12.09 4.53
CA ILE A 165 6.93 -12.64 5.22
C ILE A 165 7.41 -13.78 6.10
N SER A 166 7.22 -13.65 7.41
CA SER A 166 7.45 -14.77 8.33
C SER A 166 6.13 -15.47 8.61
N LEU A 167 6.08 -16.78 8.37
CA LEU A 167 4.94 -17.61 8.73
C LEU A 167 5.23 -18.39 10.03
N SER A 168 4.20 -18.55 10.86
CA SER A 168 4.20 -19.46 12.00
C SER A 168 2.87 -20.21 12.01
N ALA A 169 2.93 -21.54 12.06
CA ALA A 169 1.74 -22.41 11.91
C ALA A 169 0.87 -22.07 10.68
N GLY A 170 1.50 -21.66 9.58
CA GLY A 170 0.82 -21.30 8.32
C GLY A 170 0.32 -19.85 8.24
N LEU A 171 0.33 -19.09 9.34
CA LEU A 171 -0.18 -17.72 9.38
C LEU A 171 0.94 -16.68 9.32
N PRO A 172 0.74 -15.55 8.61
CA PRO A 172 1.68 -14.43 8.63
C PRO A 172 1.78 -13.81 10.03
N VAL A 173 2.98 -13.82 10.61
CA VAL A 173 3.26 -13.21 11.92
C VAL A 173 4.15 -11.97 11.81
N GLN A 174 4.78 -11.75 10.65
CA GLN A 174 5.61 -10.58 10.40
C GLN A 174 5.60 -10.22 8.92
N LEU A 175 5.46 -8.93 8.62
CA LEU A 175 5.51 -8.36 7.28
C LEU A 175 6.49 -7.20 7.25
N VAL A 176 7.49 -7.30 6.39
CA VAL A 176 8.51 -6.26 6.23
C VAL A 176 8.70 -5.94 4.74
N ALA A 177 8.48 -4.69 4.37
CA ALA A 177 8.94 -4.18 3.10
C ALA A 177 10.45 -3.87 3.19
N VAL A 178 11.24 -4.53 2.35
CA VAL A 178 12.70 -4.37 2.29
C VAL A 178 13.04 -3.46 1.13
N THR A 179 13.51 -2.25 1.43
CA THR A 179 13.90 -1.26 0.42
C THR A 179 15.42 -1.22 0.20
N ASP A 180 16.22 -1.60 1.19
CA ASP A 180 17.67 -1.79 1.06
C ASP A 180 18.00 -3.25 0.71
N MET A 181 17.83 -3.59 -0.58
CA MET A 181 18.13 -4.94 -1.07
C MET A 181 19.61 -5.29 -0.99
N MET A 182 20.51 -4.31 -1.02
CA MET A 182 21.95 -4.56 -0.94
C MET A 182 22.34 -4.92 0.49
N GLY A 183 21.88 -4.14 1.47
CA GLY A 183 22.07 -4.44 2.89
C GLY A 183 21.45 -5.79 3.26
N MET A 184 20.21 -6.06 2.82
CA MET A 184 19.56 -7.35 3.06
C MET A 184 20.36 -8.53 2.48
N ARG A 185 20.83 -8.44 1.24
CA ARG A 185 21.63 -9.52 0.62
C ARG A 185 22.98 -9.73 1.31
N ALA A 186 23.60 -8.66 1.79
CA ALA A 186 24.83 -8.76 2.58
C ALA A 186 24.57 -9.49 3.90
N GLU A 187 23.47 -9.17 4.58
CA GLU A 187 23.07 -9.81 5.82
C GLU A 187 22.73 -11.29 5.62
N VAL A 188 21.92 -11.63 4.61
CA VAL A 188 21.59 -13.03 4.26
C VAL A 188 22.86 -13.83 3.95
N ARG A 189 23.83 -13.24 3.24
CA ARG A 189 25.12 -13.90 2.99
C ARG A 189 25.89 -14.15 4.28
N ARG A 190 25.93 -13.17 5.18
CA ARG A 190 26.62 -13.27 6.48
C ARG A 190 26.06 -14.44 7.30
N VAL A 191 24.74 -14.50 7.49
CA VAL A 191 24.10 -15.57 8.29
C VAL A 191 24.19 -16.95 7.64
N LEU A 192 24.23 -17.01 6.30
CA LEU A 192 24.51 -18.25 5.55
C LEU A 192 25.94 -18.75 5.80
N GLU A 193 26.94 -17.86 5.78
CA GLU A 193 28.34 -18.19 6.02
C GLU A 193 28.58 -18.65 7.47
N GLU A 194 27.81 -18.13 8.41
CA GLU A 194 27.82 -18.53 9.83
C GLU A 194 27.06 -19.85 10.08
N GLY A 195 26.31 -20.34 9.09
CA GLY A 195 25.54 -21.59 9.17
C GLY A 195 24.28 -21.50 10.03
N GLU A 196 23.78 -20.28 10.29
CA GLU A 196 22.60 -20.05 11.13
C GLU A 196 21.28 -20.32 10.38
N VAL A 197 21.31 -20.20 9.05
CA VAL A 197 20.12 -20.33 8.21
C VAL A 197 20.35 -21.22 6.99
N VAL A 198 19.26 -21.79 6.48
CA VAL A 198 19.20 -22.45 5.17
C VAL A 198 18.38 -21.57 4.24
N VAL A 199 18.96 -21.17 3.11
CA VAL A 199 18.25 -20.41 2.06
C VAL A 199 17.99 -21.31 0.87
N THR A 200 16.72 -21.45 0.51
CA THR A 200 16.28 -22.28 -0.61
C THR A 200 15.61 -21.43 -1.66
N ALA A 201 16.09 -21.51 -2.91
CA ALA A 201 15.43 -20.86 -4.04
C ALA A 201 14.00 -21.37 -4.18
N LEU A 202 13.04 -20.45 -4.32
CA LEU A 202 11.63 -20.76 -4.34
C LEU A 202 11.03 -20.26 -5.66
N PRO A 203 10.58 -21.15 -6.57
CA PRO A 203 9.91 -20.72 -7.79
C PRO A 203 8.68 -19.85 -7.47
N LEU A 204 8.51 -18.75 -8.20
CA LEU A 204 7.40 -17.81 -7.97
C LEU A 204 6.00 -18.46 -7.97
N PRO A 205 5.68 -19.45 -8.85
CA PRO A 205 4.40 -20.16 -8.76
C PRO A 205 4.25 -20.94 -7.45
N THR A 206 5.33 -21.50 -6.92
CA THR A 206 5.33 -22.20 -5.63
C THR A 206 5.14 -21.19 -4.48
N ALA A 207 5.82 -20.04 -4.53
CA ALA A 207 5.60 -18.96 -3.57
C ALA A 207 4.12 -18.49 -3.56
N SER A 208 3.50 -18.37 -4.74
CA SER A 208 2.07 -18.03 -4.91
C SER A 208 1.16 -19.03 -4.19
N LEU A 209 1.40 -20.33 -4.38
CA LEU A 209 0.62 -21.41 -3.76
C LEU A 209 0.74 -21.45 -2.24
N ILE A 210 1.84 -20.97 -1.68
CA ILE A 210 2.08 -20.94 -0.21
C ILE A 210 1.50 -19.67 0.40
N LEU A 211 1.85 -18.51 -0.17
CA LEU A 211 1.64 -17.22 0.49
C LEU A 211 0.21 -16.68 0.31
N ARG A 212 -0.46 -16.99 -0.81
CA ARG A 212 -1.85 -16.52 -1.03
C ARG A 212 -2.83 -17.16 -0.03
N PRO A 213 -2.83 -18.49 0.20
CA PRO A 213 -3.69 -19.08 1.21
C PRO A 213 -3.43 -18.55 2.63
N ALA A 214 -2.15 -18.38 3.00
CA ALA A 214 -1.78 -17.83 4.30
C ALA A 214 -2.38 -16.42 4.54
N PHE A 215 -2.42 -15.59 3.50
CA PHE A 215 -3.05 -14.27 3.55
C PHE A 215 -4.58 -14.30 3.49
N ALA A 216 -5.18 -15.26 2.78
CA ALA A 216 -6.63 -15.44 2.79
C ALA A 216 -7.12 -15.87 4.19
N GLU A 217 -6.36 -16.74 4.87
CA GLU A 217 -6.68 -17.17 6.24
C GLU A 217 -6.57 -16.01 7.23
N LEU A 218 -5.63 -15.09 7.01
CA LEU A 218 -5.47 -13.88 7.82
C LEU A 218 -6.73 -12.99 7.83
N GLU A 219 -7.55 -13.01 6.78
CA GLU A 219 -8.83 -12.26 6.76
C GLU A 219 -9.82 -12.75 7.82
N SER A 220 -9.68 -14.01 8.26
CA SER A 220 -10.50 -14.59 9.32
C SER A 220 -10.00 -14.28 10.73
N VAL A 221 -8.77 -13.76 10.87
CA VAL A 221 -8.18 -13.38 12.16
C VAL A 221 -8.77 -12.05 12.62
N PRO A 222 -9.29 -11.94 13.85
CA PRO A 222 -9.78 -10.67 14.38
C PRO A 222 -8.70 -9.59 14.33
N ARG A 223 -9.01 -8.42 13.76
CA ARG A 223 -8.04 -7.31 13.59
C ARG A 223 -7.40 -6.84 14.90
N VAL A 224 -8.10 -7.00 16.02
CA VAL A 224 -7.60 -6.68 17.37
C VAL A 224 -6.41 -7.56 17.81
N GLU A 225 -6.26 -8.73 17.19
CA GLU A 225 -5.15 -9.66 17.44
C GLU A 225 -3.92 -9.35 16.58
N LEU A 226 -4.10 -8.57 15.50
CA LEU A 226 -3.02 -8.07 14.66
C LEU A 226 -2.39 -6.85 15.35
N THR A 227 -1.12 -6.97 15.77
CA THR A 227 -0.44 -5.92 16.54
C THR A 227 0.76 -5.32 15.81
N GLY A 228 1.09 -4.07 16.19
CA GLY A 228 2.35 -3.43 15.82
C GLY A 228 2.47 -3.06 14.32
N PRO A 229 3.69 -3.08 13.75
CA PRO A 229 3.98 -2.61 12.38
C PRO A 229 3.33 -3.47 11.29
N PHE A 230 2.65 -4.56 11.67
CA PHE A 230 1.96 -5.46 10.76
C PHE A 230 0.88 -4.73 9.94
N HIS A 231 0.07 -3.87 10.56
CA HIS A 231 -0.98 -3.11 9.86
C HIS A 231 -0.40 -2.16 8.81
N ALA A 232 0.75 -1.54 9.08
CA ALA A 232 1.38 -0.58 8.19
C ALA A 232 1.81 -1.19 6.84
N ASN A 233 2.16 -2.48 6.83
CA ASN A 233 2.60 -3.19 5.62
C ASN A 233 1.53 -4.09 5.01
N LEU A 234 0.38 -4.27 5.66
CA LEU A 234 -0.63 -5.25 5.24
C LEU A 234 -1.18 -4.97 3.84
N LEU A 235 -1.54 -3.72 3.55
CA LEU A 235 -2.04 -3.32 2.24
C LEU A 235 -0.99 -3.55 1.15
N PHE A 236 0.24 -3.08 1.40
CA PHE A 236 1.37 -3.29 0.49
C PHE A 236 1.62 -4.78 0.22
N ALA A 237 1.64 -5.59 1.27
CA ALA A 237 1.86 -7.02 1.18
C ALA A 237 0.76 -7.72 0.37
N ALA A 238 -0.51 -7.43 0.65
CA ALA A 238 -1.64 -7.97 -0.09
C ALA A 238 -1.55 -7.64 -1.59
N HIS A 239 -1.23 -6.38 -1.92
CA HIS A 239 -1.02 -5.97 -3.30
C HIS A 239 0.15 -6.72 -3.96
N ARG A 240 1.29 -6.86 -3.29
CA ARG A 240 2.47 -7.57 -3.82
C ARG A 240 2.22 -9.07 -4.02
N LEU A 241 1.46 -9.71 -3.15
CA LEU A 241 1.07 -11.11 -3.31
C LEU A 241 0.06 -11.33 -4.44
N ALA A 242 -0.78 -10.34 -4.72
CA ALA A 242 -1.66 -10.38 -5.90
C ALA A 242 -0.85 -10.39 -7.22
N LEU A 243 0.37 -9.86 -7.23
CA LEU A 243 1.26 -9.81 -8.39
C LEU A 243 2.09 -11.08 -8.62
N LEU A 244 1.98 -12.09 -7.75
CA LEU A 244 2.59 -13.40 -8.00
C LEU A 244 1.87 -14.12 -9.15
N PRO A 245 2.56 -15.01 -9.91
CA PRO A 245 1.94 -15.77 -11.00
C PRO A 245 0.93 -16.82 -10.52
#